data_AF-A0A8E2ALN4-F1
#
_entry.id   AF-A0A8E2ALN4-F1
#
_cell.length_a   1.000
_cell.length_b   1.000
_cell.length_c   1.000
_cell.angle_alpha   90.00
_cell.angle_beta   90.00
_cell.angle_gamma   90.00
#
_symmetry.space_group_name_H-M   'P 1'
#
loop_
_entity.id
_entity.type
_entity.pdbx_description
1 polymer ?
#
loop_
_entity_poly.entity_id
_entity_poly.type
_entity_poly.pdbx_seq_one_letter_code
_entity_poly.pdbx_strand_id
1 'polypeptide(L)'
;MAFASLFALVALVAVSRAAPTAVCSDGTRVSNSACCAFVPIVAQLNDIVFGNDCGEDGGQSHEAIRLTFRQYRGYKFTSVGPSGGTGADGSLLLFSTIEPEFHANNGIDDSVNNLLP
;
A
#
# COMPACT_ATOMS: atom_id res chain seq x y z
N MET A 1 -33.98 31.39 8.88
CA MET A 1 -32.67 31.90 8.42
C MET A 1 -31.50 31.33 9.21
N ALA A 2 -31.44 31.47 10.54
CA ALA A 2 -30.30 30.99 11.36
C ALA A 2 -30.01 29.48 11.23
N PHE A 3 -31.03 28.63 11.11
CA PHE A 3 -30.86 27.18 10.98
C PHE A 3 -30.21 26.77 9.65
N ALA A 4 -30.55 27.45 8.55
CA ALA A 4 -29.94 27.22 7.24
C ALA A 4 -28.47 27.66 7.22
N SER A 5 -28.15 28.79 7.87
CA SER A 5 -26.78 29.27 8.03
C SER A 5 -25.93 28.33 8.89
N LEU A 6 -26.49 27.77 9.96
CA LEU A 6 -25.81 26.79 10.82
C LEU A 6 -25.54 25.48 10.05
N PHE A 7 -26.51 25.01 9.27
CA PHE A 7 -26.35 23.82 8.44
C PHE A 7 -25.26 24.01 7.37
N ALA A 8 -25.21 25.19 6.74
CA ALA A 8 -24.18 25.54 5.78
C ALA A 8 -22.77 25.61 6.42
N LEU A 9 -22.66 26.16 7.64
CA LEU A 9 -21.40 26.19 8.40
C LEU A 9 -20.92 24.79 8.79
N VAL A 10 -21.83 23.92 9.27
CA VAL A 10 -21.50 22.53 9.61
C VAL A 10 -21.05 21.75 8.38
N ALA A 11 -21.74 21.91 7.24
CA ALA A 11 -21.35 21.30 5.97
C ALA A 11 -19.97 21.79 5.50
N LEU A 12 -19.67 23.09 5.61
CA LEU A 12 -18.38 23.66 5.24
C LEU A 12 -17.23 23.15 6.13
N VAL A 13 -17.46 23.05 7.44
CA VAL A 13 -16.48 22.49 8.39
C VAL A 13 -16.19 21.03 8.08
N ALA A 14 -17.22 20.22 7.76
CA ALA A 14 -17.06 18.82 7.38
C ALA A 14 -16.19 18.66 6.12
N VAL A 15 -16.42 19.48 5.09
CA VAL A 15 -15.63 19.46 3.85
C VAL A 15 -14.18 19.93 4.08
N SER A 16 -13.98 20.97 4.91
CA SER A 16 -12.65 21.50 5.19
C SER A 16 -11.71 20.50 5.90
N ARG A 17 -12.26 19.58 6.72
CA ARG A 17 -11.49 18.53 7.38
C ARG A 17 -11.06 17.38 6.46
N ALA A 18 -11.76 17.22 5.33
CA ALA A 18 -11.40 16.25 4.30
C ALA A 18 -10.43 16.84 3.25
N ALA A 19 -10.20 18.16 3.27
CA ALA A 19 -9.28 18.80 2.35
C ALA A 19 -7.84 18.37 2.62
N PRO A 20 -7.02 18.12 1.58
CA PRO A 20 -5.61 17.83 1.75
C PRO A 20 -4.93 19.01 2.46
N THR A 21 -4.10 18.70 3.45
CA THR A 21 -3.51 19.71 4.36
C THR A 21 -2.10 20.12 3.93
N ALA A 22 -1.43 19.32 3.10
CA ALA A 22 -0.06 19.53 2.65
C ALA A 22 0.03 19.55 1.11
N VAL A 23 1.01 20.30 0.61
CA VAL A 23 1.35 20.40 -0.82
C VAL A 23 2.78 19.92 -0.99
N CYS A 24 2.98 18.95 -1.87
CA CYS A 24 4.29 18.38 -2.20
C CYS A 24 5.05 19.28 -3.19
N SER A 25 6.34 19.01 -3.41
CA SER A 25 7.21 19.83 -4.27
C SER A 25 6.78 19.89 -5.74
N ASP A 26 6.04 18.89 -6.20
CA ASP A 26 5.45 18.78 -7.54
C ASP A 26 4.06 19.44 -7.65
N GLY A 27 3.53 19.99 -6.54
CA GLY A 27 2.19 20.57 -6.46
C GLY A 27 1.09 19.60 -6.06
N THR A 28 1.38 18.30 -5.90
CA THR A 28 0.42 17.29 -5.47
C THR A 28 -0.08 17.60 -4.07
N ARG A 29 -1.40 17.51 -3.87
CA ARG A 29 -2.05 17.78 -2.59
C ARG A 29 -2.30 16.49 -1.82
N VAL A 30 -1.78 16.40 -0.60
CA VAL A 30 -1.88 15.20 0.25
C VAL A 30 -2.43 15.55 1.64
N SER A 31 -3.02 14.56 2.31
CA SER A 31 -3.59 14.72 3.66
C SER A 31 -2.53 14.78 4.77
N ASN A 32 -1.32 14.28 4.51
CA ASN A 32 -0.18 14.30 5.42
C ASN A 32 1.12 14.52 4.61
N SER A 33 2.02 15.40 5.08
CA SER A 33 3.29 15.68 4.40
C SER A 33 4.20 14.45 4.24
N ALA A 34 4.09 13.44 5.11
CA ALA A 34 4.78 12.16 4.97
C ALA A 34 4.37 11.42 3.68
N CYS A 35 3.17 11.67 3.16
CA CYS A 35 2.70 11.05 1.93
C CYS A 35 3.45 11.54 0.68
N CYS A 36 4.12 12.70 0.74
CA CYS A 36 4.85 13.25 -0.40
C CYS A 36 5.99 12.33 -0.89
N ALA A 37 6.57 11.51 0.01
CA ALA A 37 7.60 10.54 -0.37
C ALA A 37 7.06 9.43 -1.30
N PHE A 38 5.76 9.13 -1.22
CA PHE A 38 5.15 8.08 -2.05
C PHE A 38 4.71 8.57 -3.42
N VAL A 39 4.55 9.87 -3.61
CA VAL A 39 4.13 10.45 -4.91
C VAL A 39 5.05 10.01 -6.07
N PRO A 40 6.40 10.15 -5.98
CA PRO A 40 7.28 9.66 -7.04
C PRO A 40 7.29 8.12 -7.14
N ILE A 41 7.08 7.41 -6.02
CA ILE A 41 7.07 5.94 -5.98
C ILE A 41 5.88 5.38 -6.77
N VAL A 42 4.71 6.03 -6.72
CA VAL A 42 3.54 5.61 -7.50
C VAL A 42 3.84 5.63 -9.00
N ALA A 43 4.49 6.69 -9.49
CA ALA A 43 4.87 6.78 -10.89
C ALA A 43 5.89 5.69 -11.27
N GLN A 44 6.90 5.46 -10.43
CA GLN A 44 7.91 4.42 -10.66
C GLN A 44 7.34 3.01 -10.62
N LEU A 45 6.46 2.69 -9.66
CA LEU A 45 5.77 1.41 -9.58
C LEU A 45 4.97 1.14 -10.84
N ASN A 46 4.27 2.15 -11.34
CA ASN A 46 3.43 1.99 -12.51
C ASN A 46 4.24 1.79 -13.80
N ASP A 47 5.42 2.42 -13.90
CA ASP A 47 6.31 2.30 -15.08
C ASP A 47 7.13 1.00 -15.05
N ILE A 48 7.65 0.61 -13.89
CA ILE A 48 8.61 -0.50 -13.76
C ILE A 48 7.91 -1.82 -13.42
N VAL A 49 6.83 -1.80 -12.63
CA VAL A 49 6.22 -3.01 -12.07
C VAL A 49 4.87 -3.33 -12.70
N PHE A 50 4.00 -2.33 -12.89
CA PHE A 50 2.62 -2.56 -13.35
C PHE A 50 2.39 -2.31 -14.83
N GLY A 51 3.31 -1.62 -15.53
CA GLY A 51 3.21 -1.36 -16.96
C GLY A 51 1.91 -0.67 -17.41
N ASN A 52 1.25 0.09 -16.52
CA ASN A 52 -0.09 0.64 -16.74
C ASN A 52 -1.18 -0.40 -17.09
N ASP A 53 -0.99 -1.67 -16.71
CA ASP A 53 -1.97 -2.73 -16.97
C ASP A 53 -2.44 -3.42 -15.70
N CYS A 54 -3.65 -3.98 -15.76
CA CYS A 54 -4.26 -4.76 -14.69
C CYS A 54 -4.12 -6.28 -14.93
N GLY A 55 -3.11 -6.70 -15.70
CA GLY A 55 -2.83 -8.10 -16.03
C GLY A 55 -1.62 -8.68 -15.31
N GLU A 56 -1.21 -9.84 -15.84
CA GLU A 56 0.07 -10.56 -15.58
C GLU A 56 1.05 -10.33 -16.76
N ASP A 57 0.50 -10.18 -17.98
CA ASP A 57 1.25 -9.94 -19.21
C ASP A 57 1.47 -8.43 -19.42
N GLY A 58 2.72 -7.98 -19.25
CA GLY A 58 3.07 -6.55 -19.39
C GLY A 58 3.00 -5.74 -18.10
N GLY A 59 2.60 -6.36 -16.98
CA GLY A 59 2.58 -5.78 -15.64
C GLY A 59 2.26 -6.84 -14.58
N GLN A 60 2.67 -6.63 -13.33
CA GLN A 60 2.51 -7.63 -12.23
C GLN A 60 1.43 -7.24 -11.21
N SER A 61 0.31 -6.75 -11.73
CA SER A 61 -0.76 -6.20 -10.88
C SER A 61 -1.45 -7.30 -10.07
N HIS A 62 -1.67 -8.48 -10.67
CA HIS A 62 -2.28 -9.63 -9.99
C HIS A 62 -1.39 -10.18 -8.87
N GLU A 63 -0.09 -10.27 -9.13
CA GLU A 63 0.85 -10.88 -8.22
C GLU A 63 1.25 -9.95 -7.08
N ALA A 64 1.29 -8.63 -7.31
CA ALA A 64 1.43 -7.66 -6.24
C ALA A 64 0.26 -7.75 -5.24
N ILE A 65 -0.99 -7.86 -5.73
CA ILE A 65 -2.15 -8.08 -4.87
C ILE A 65 -2.01 -9.42 -4.13
N ARG A 66 -1.63 -10.49 -4.83
CA ARG A 66 -1.40 -11.80 -4.22
C ARG A 66 -0.34 -11.75 -3.12
N LEU A 67 0.73 -10.98 -3.31
CA LEU A 67 1.82 -10.80 -2.36
C LEU A 67 1.34 -10.08 -1.08
N THR A 68 0.52 -9.02 -1.21
CA THR A 68 -0.02 -8.29 -0.03
C THR A 68 -0.78 -9.22 0.93
N PHE A 69 -1.58 -10.14 0.39
CA PHE A 69 -2.33 -11.09 1.19
C PHE A 69 -1.43 -12.12 1.87
N ARG A 70 -0.38 -12.59 1.17
CA ARG A 70 0.58 -13.54 1.73
C ARG A 70 1.34 -12.95 2.90
N GLN A 71 1.74 -11.69 2.79
CA GLN A 71 2.42 -10.93 3.84
C GLN A 71 1.52 -10.81 5.07
N TYR A 72 0.29 -10.33 4.90
CA TYR A 72 -0.64 -10.17 6.02
C TYR A 72 -0.96 -11.50 6.72
N ARG A 73 -1.14 -12.59 5.95
CA ARG A 73 -1.43 -13.93 6.50
C ARG A 73 -0.24 -14.58 7.22
N GLY A 74 0.97 -14.03 7.09
CA GLY A 74 2.13 -14.43 7.90
C GLY A 74 1.89 -14.28 9.41
N TYR A 75 0.90 -13.48 9.81
CA TYR A 75 0.47 -13.30 11.19
C TYR A 75 -0.36 -14.48 11.72
N LYS A 76 -0.02 -14.97 12.91
CA LYS A 76 -0.84 -15.91 13.70
C LYS A 76 -1.18 -15.31 15.06
N PHE A 77 -2.47 -15.04 15.26
CA PHE A 77 -3.03 -14.51 16.51
C PHE A 77 -2.99 -15.51 17.68
N THR A 78 -2.89 -16.81 17.42
CA THR A 78 -3.08 -17.86 18.43
C THR A 78 -1.77 -18.22 19.15
N SER A 79 -1.59 -17.79 20.41
CA SER A 79 -0.68 -18.36 21.44
C SER A 79 0.80 -18.65 21.09
N VAL A 80 1.31 -18.33 19.89
CA VAL A 80 2.68 -18.64 19.46
C VAL A 80 3.74 -17.65 19.97
N GLY A 81 3.33 -16.64 20.75
CA GLY A 81 4.22 -15.60 21.24
C GLY A 81 4.83 -14.78 20.08
N PRO A 82 6.00 -14.15 20.28
CA PRO A 82 6.65 -13.31 19.27
C PRO A 82 7.00 -14.03 17.96
N SER A 83 7.00 -15.37 17.95
CA SER A 83 7.33 -16.21 16.79
C SER A 83 6.15 -16.45 15.84
N GLY A 84 4.96 -15.90 16.14
CA GLY A 84 3.75 -16.08 15.33
C GLY A 84 3.72 -15.31 14.02
N GLY A 85 4.80 -14.62 13.64
CA GLY A 85 4.84 -13.69 12.52
C GLY A 85 4.14 -12.37 12.83
N THR A 86 4.49 -11.34 12.08
CA THR A 86 4.19 -9.92 12.36
C THR A 86 3.20 -9.30 11.38
N GLY A 87 2.79 -10.04 10.34
CA GLY A 87 1.78 -9.61 9.37
C GLY A 87 2.37 -8.74 8.28
N ALA A 88 1.77 -7.56 8.03
CA ALA A 88 2.21 -6.64 6.98
C ALA A 88 3.47 -5.85 7.40
N ASP A 89 4.61 -6.52 7.49
CA ASP A 89 5.88 -5.96 8.01
C ASP A 89 7.03 -5.89 6.98
N GLY A 90 6.89 -6.58 5.85
CA GLY A 90 7.84 -6.60 4.74
C GLY A 90 8.72 -7.84 4.73
N SER A 91 8.46 -8.81 5.62
CA SER A 91 9.29 -10.00 5.81
C SER A 91 9.47 -10.82 4.54
N LEU A 92 8.45 -10.89 3.67
CA LEU A 92 8.52 -11.55 2.36
C LEU A 92 9.58 -10.96 1.41
N LEU A 93 9.87 -9.66 1.52
CA LEU A 93 10.94 -9.01 0.74
C LEU A 93 12.27 -9.05 1.50
N LEU A 94 12.25 -8.92 2.83
CA LEU A 94 13.46 -8.96 3.66
C LEU A 94 14.11 -10.35 3.74
N PHE A 95 13.29 -11.40 3.73
CA PHE A 95 13.68 -12.80 3.78
C PHE A 95 13.26 -13.53 2.49
N SER A 96 13.57 -12.92 1.35
CA SER A 96 13.20 -13.38 0.00
C SER A 96 13.73 -14.77 -0.38
N THR A 97 14.68 -15.33 0.37
CA THR A 97 15.23 -16.69 0.15
C THR A 97 14.66 -17.74 1.10
N ILE A 98 13.81 -17.33 2.05
CA ILE A 98 13.25 -18.22 3.07
C ILE A 98 11.75 -18.33 2.92
N GLU A 99 11.04 -17.21 2.94
CA GLU A 99 9.58 -17.23 2.97
C GLU A 99 8.95 -17.63 1.63
N PRO A 100 9.45 -17.20 0.46
CA PRO A 100 8.91 -17.65 -0.83
C PRO A 100 9.01 -19.16 -1.06
N GLU A 101 10.02 -19.81 -0.48
CA GLU A 101 10.25 -21.27 -0.54
C GLU A 101 9.23 -22.10 0.27
N PHE A 102 8.37 -21.47 1.07
CA PHE A 102 7.29 -22.19 1.73
C PHE A 102 6.26 -22.66 0.70
N HIS A 103 5.78 -23.89 0.83
CA HIS A 103 4.79 -24.46 -0.10
C HIS A 103 3.53 -23.58 -0.30
N ALA A 104 3.08 -22.89 0.76
CA ALA A 104 1.94 -21.96 0.68
C ALA A 104 2.25 -20.69 -0.13
N ASN A 105 3.54 -20.42 -0.35
CA ASN A 105 4.10 -19.30 -1.07
C ASN A 105 4.66 -19.68 -2.45
N ASN A 106 4.40 -20.86 -2.99
CA ASN A 106 4.84 -21.18 -4.35
C ASN A 106 4.34 -20.16 -5.39
N GLY A 107 5.26 -19.60 -6.19
CA GLY A 107 4.94 -18.66 -7.26
C GLY A 107 4.64 -17.24 -6.77
N ILE A 108 5.36 -16.73 -5.75
CA ILE A 108 5.58 -15.28 -5.59
C ILE A 108 7.01 -14.87 -5.90
N ASP A 109 7.88 -15.82 -6.23
CA ASP A 109 9.31 -15.54 -6.41
C ASP A 109 9.52 -14.43 -7.45
N ASP A 110 8.78 -14.48 -8.55
CA ASP A 110 8.80 -13.44 -9.59
C ASP A 110 8.38 -12.07 -9.03
N SER A 111 7.29 -12.01 -8.26
CA SER A 111 6.78 -10.76 -7.67
C SER A 111 7.70 -10.19 -6.60
N VAL A 112 8.35 -11.06 -5.83
CA VAL A 112 9.34 -10.67 -4.82
C VAL A 112 10.57 -10.12 -5.53
N ASN A 113 11.12 -10.85 -6.51
CA ASN A 113 12.30 -10.44 -7.26
C ASN A 113 12.09 -9.11 -7.99
N ASN A 114 10.92 -8.86 -8.56
CA ASN A 114 10.63 -7.63 -9.27
C ASN A 114 10.38 -6.41 -8.37
N LEU A 115 10.19 -6.62 -7.07
CA LEU A 115 10.09 -5.56 -6.06
C LEU A 115 11.42 -5.32 -5.32
N LEU A 116 12.42 -6.18 -5.55
CA LEU A 116 13.77 -5.99 -5.05
C LEU A 116 14.60 -5.15 -6.04
N PRO A 117 15.63 -4.41 -5.55
CA PRO A 117 16.51 -3.61 -6.40
C PRO A 117 17.37 -4.43 -7.36
#